data_AF-A0A970ZUL0-F1
#
_entry.id   AF-A0A970ZUL0-F1
#
_cell.length_a   1.000
_cell.length_b   1.000
_cell.length_c   1.000
_cell.angle_alpha   90.00
_cell.angle_beta   90.00
_cell.angle_gamma   90.00
#
_symmetry.space_group_name_H-M   'P 1'
#
loop_
_entity.id
_entity.type
_entity.pdbx_description
1 polymer ?
#
loop_
_entity_poly.entity_id
_entity_poly.type
_entity_poly.pdbx_seq_one_letter_code
_entity_poly.pdbx_strand_id
1 'polypeptide(L)'
;METVSDQSAFSRKLREQDEGRFVSGNIVLWVAVIAVLIGLNFASWSFCMWVFGQPEHPMNYRLLTKLEKLDPIHGFTPVTAPRGKFFSAKDLYAQVYPFSPTQLRAYNGILKRYYLKNYHELSNVTFLAGDFTVLSVQRLREGTVFPSGLVVRGRSTSFPDAIVDLALPSATIPAKFDLEAGQVLKIEESTTCAAVLHIERLEDSTMVFTAVPLVSRVFEFAEGASIDVSPPERIAIDPELWPISGEVESLEEKPVGLADDPEEGEEGEAKEGDAAKPTQPTQPDGSAEGG
;
A
#
# COMPACT_ATOMS: atom_id res chain seq x y z
N MET A 1 -92.31 -33.42 -34.67
CA MET A 1 -91.08 -33.87 -35.33
C MET A 1 -90.16 -32.69 -35.64
N GLU A 2 -89.10 -32.46 -34.88
CA GLU A 2 -88.98 -32.50 -33.41
C GLU A 2 -87.75 -31.69 -33.00
N THR A 3 -87.74 -31.17 -31.78
CA THR A 3 -86.72 -30.22 -31.33
C THR A 3 -85.39 -30.93 -31.05
N VAL A 4 -84.30 -30.40 -31.61
CA VAL A 4 -82.94 -30.85 -31.30
C VAL A 4 -82.57 -30.38 -29.89
N SER A 5 -82.97 -31.15 -28.88
CA SER A 5 -82.73 -30.85 -27.47
C SER A 5 -82.00 -31.99 -26.77
N ASP A 6 -80.69 -32.12 -27.04
CA ASP A 6 -79.82 -32.98 -26.23
C ASP A 6 -78.38 -32.45 -26.15
N GLN A 7 -78.21 -31.25 -25.56
CA GLN A 7 -76.92 -30.87 -24.97
C GLN A 7 -76.68 -31.75 -23.74
N SER A 8 -76.08 -32.93 -23.95
CA SER A 8 -75.98 -33.98 -22.94
C SER A 8 -75.43 -33.46 -21.59
N ALA A 9 -76.07 -33.87 -20.50
CA ALA A 9 -75.65 -33.50 -19.14
C ALA A 9 -74.23 -33.97 -18.80
N PHE A 10 -73.72 -34.96 -19.54
CA PHE A 10 -72.33 -35.46 -19.45
C PHE A 10 -71.32 -34.36 -19.80
N SER A 11 -71.57 -33.58 -20.85
CA SER A 11 -70.69 -32.47 -21.27
C SER A 11 -70.65 -31.31 -20.26
N ARG A 12 -71.72 -31.09 -19.48
CA ARG A 12 -71.71 -30.10 -18.39
C ARG A 12 -70.91 -30.60 -17.20
N LYS A 13 -71.16 -31.83 -16.73
CA LYS A 13 -70.45 -32.43 -15.59
C LYS A 13 -68.93 -32.54 -15.82
N LEU A 14 -68.49 -32.89 -17.04
CA LEU A 14 -67.07 -32.91 -17.38
C LEU A 14 -66.42 -31.53 -17.26
N ARG A 15 -67.15 -30.47 -17.60
CA ARG A 15 -66.65 -29.09 -17.51
C ARG A 15 -66.61 -28.58 -16.07
N GLU A 16 -67.67 -28.80 -15.31
CA GLU A 16 -67.74 -28.47 -13.87
C GLU A 16 -66.66 -29.21 -13.05
N GLN A 17 -66.34 -30.45 -13.41
CA GLN A 17 -65.36 -31.29 -12.70
C GLN A 17 -63.88 -30.95 -13.05
N ASP A 18 -63.66 -30.13 -14.08
CA ASP A 18 -62.34 -29.67 -14.54
C ASP A 18 -62.06 -28.23 -14.05
N GLU A 19 -63.05 -27.33 -14.17
CA GLU A 19 -63.00 -25.95 -13.64
C GLU A 19 -62.70 -25.91 -12.12
N GLY A 20 -63.16 -26.92 -11.37
CA GLY A 20 -62.89 -27.05 -9.93
C GLY A 20 -61.50 -27.58 -9.53
N ARG A 21 -60.65 -28.05 -10.47
CA ARG A 21 -59.43 -28.82 -10.11
C ARG A 21 -58.10 -28.12 -10.38
N PHE A 22 -58.05 -27.14 -11.28
CA PHE A 22 -56.78 -26.66 -11.84
C PHE A 22 -56.14 -25.41 -11.21
N VAL A 23 -56.86 -24.62 -10.41
CA VAL A 23 -56.43 -23.22 -10.14
C VAL A 23 -56.07 -22.90 -8.68
N SER A 24 -56.78 -23.41 -7.66
CA SER A 24 -56.66 -22.90 -6.29
C SER A 24 -55.41 -23.39 -5.52
N GLY A 25 -55.15 -24.69 -5.50
CA GLY A 25 -54.18 -25.30 -4.58
C GLY A 25 -52.70 -25.04 -4.90
N ASN A 26 -52.37 -24.66 -6.13
CA ASN A 26 -50.97 -24.53 -6.59
C ASN A 26 -50.59 -23.09 -7.01
N ILE A 27 -51.56 -22.21 -7.28
CA ILE A 27 -51.27 -20.84 -7.76
C ILE A 27 -50.47 -20.03 -6.72
N VAL A 28 -50.75 -20.21 -5.43
CA VAL A 28 -50.02 -19.54 -4.33
C VAL A 28 -48.56 -20.02 -4.26
N LEU A 29 -48.33 -21.32 -4.47
CA LEU A 29 -46.98 -21.89 -4.49
C LEU A 29 -46.20 -21.43 -5.73
N TRP A 30 -46.83 -21.42 -6.91
CA TRP A 30 -46.22 -20.85 -8.13
C TRP A 30 -45.91 -19.36 -8.01
N VAL A 31 -46.80 -18.56 -7.43
CA VAL A 31 -46.54 -17.13 -7.16
C VAL A 31 -45.38 -16.95 -6.16
N ALA A 32 -45.28 -17.79 -5.13
CA ALA A 32 -44.14 -17.78 -4.21
C ALA A 32 -42.83 -18.16 -4.90
N VAL A 33 -42.82 -19.18 -5.76
CA VAL A 33 -41.65 -19.57 -6.58
C VAL A 33 -41.25 -18.44 -7.53
N ILE A 34 -42.20 -17.80 -8.21
CA ILE A 34 -41.94 -16.67 -9.10
C ILE A 34 -41.38 -15.46 -8.32
N ALA A 35 -41.93 -15.16 -7.14
CA ALA A 35 -41.41 -14.09 -6.28
C ALA A 35 -39.96 -14.37 -5.81
N VAL A 36 -39.64 -15.62 -5.46
CA VAL A 36 -38.27 -16.05 -5.12
C VAL A 36 -37.34 -15.93 -6.33
N LEU A 37 -37.78 -16.33 -7.53
CA LEU A 37 -36.98 -16.20 -8.76
C LEU A 37 -36.73 -14.74 -9.15
N ILE A 38 -37.72 -13.86 -8.99
CA ILE A 38 -37.57 -12.41 -9.18
C ILE A 38 -36.56 -11.85 -8.17
N GLY A 39 -36.68 -12.22 -6.89
CA GLY A 39 -35.75 -11.83 -5.83
C GLY A 39 -34.32 -12.31 -6.11
N LEU A 40 -34.15 -13.56 -6.55
CA LEU A 40 -32.86 -14.15 -6.91
C LEU A 40 -32.24 -13.47 -8.14
N ASN A 41 -33.05 -13.09 -9.13
CA ASN A 41 -32.59 -12.35 -10.30
C ASN A 41 -32.10 -10.94 -9.92
N PHE A 42 -32.86 -10.20 -9.10
CA PHE A 42 -32.42 -8.91 -8.57
C PHE A 42 -31.18 -9.03 -7.68
N ALA A 43 -31.09 -10.08 -6.85
CA ALA A 43 -29.92 -10.34 -6.02
C ALA A 43 -28.68 -10.64 -6.88
N SER A 44 -28.81 -11.48 -7.91
CA SER A 44 -27.73 -11.82 -8.85
C SER A 44 -27.23 -10.58 -9.61
N TRP A 45 -28.15 -9.76 -10.15
CA TRP A 45 -27.81 -8.52 -10.83
C TRP A 45 -27.13 -7.50 -9.89
N SER A 46 -27.65 -7.34 -8.68
CA SER A 46 -27.07 -6.43 -7.67
C SER A 46 -25.71 -6.92 -7.18
N PHE A 47 -25.53 -8.23 -7.02
CA PHE A 47 -24.27 -8.85 -6.66
C PHE A 47 -23.20 -8.63 -7.75
N CYS A 48 -23.56 -8.81 -9.03
CA CYS A 48 -22.67 -8.45 -10.13
C CYS A 48 -22.26 -6.96 -10.07
N MET A 49 -23.22 -6.03 -9.94
CA MET A 49 -22.91 -4.60 -9.81
C MET A 49 -22.00 -4.29 -8.61
N TRP A 50 -22.20 -4.96 -7.47
CA TRP A 50 -21.38 -4.81 -6.27
C TRP A 50 -19.94 -5.33 -6.47
N VAL A 51 -19.79 -6.55 -7.01
CA VAL A 51 -18.49 -7.19 -7.28
C VAL A 51 -17.66 -6.37 -8.29
N PHE A 52 -18.27 -5.96 -9.42
CA PHE A 52 -17.56 -5.17 -10.44
C PHE A 52 -17.37 -3.70 -10.03
N GLY A 53 -18.24 -3.15 -9.17
CA GLY A 53 -18.17 -1.76 -8.72
C GLY A 53 -17.09 -1.47 -7.68
N GLN A 54 -16.79 -2.44 -6.81
CA GLN A 54 -15.83 -2.30 -5.71
C GLN A 54 -14.64 -3.27 -5.83
N PRO A 55 -13.65 -3.03 -6.73
CA PRO A 55 -12.39 -3.77 -6.77
C PRO A 55 -11.48 -3.49 -5.58
N GLU A 56 -11.83 -2.49 -4.75
CA GLU A 56 -11.16 -2.12 -3.49
C GLU A 56 -11.28 -3.16 -2.36
N HIS A 57 -12.21 -4.13 -2.47
CA HIS A 57 -12.36 -5.21 -1.49
C HIS A 57 -11.54 -6.45 -1.89
N PRO A 58 -10.81 -7.11 -0.95
CA PRO A 58 -9.89 -8.21 -1.28
C PRO A 58 -10.58 -9.42 -1.93
N MET A 59 -11.81 -9.77 -1.51
CA MET A 59 -12.56 -10.85 -2.16
C MET A 59 -12.96 -10.50 -3.60
N ASN A 60 -13.43 -9.27 -3.82
CA ASN A 60 -13.82 -8.80 -5.15
C ASN A 60 -12.61 -8.75 -6.07
N TYR A 61 -11.49 -8.17 -5.61
CA TYR A 61 -10.23 -8.18 -6.35
C TYR A 61 -9.79 -9.59 -6.71
N ARG A 62 -9.68 -10.51 -5.73
CA ARG A 62 -9.29 -11.91 -5.97
C ARG A 62 -10.20 -12.63 -6.98
N LEU A 63 -11.50 -12.27 -7.05
CA LEU A 63 -12.44 -12.78 -8.04
C LEU A 63 -12.23 -12.15 -9.42
N LEU A 64 -12.12 -10.81 -9.50
CA LEU A 64 -11.90 -10.07 -10.75
C LEU A 64 -10.54 -10.39 -11.40
N THR A 65 -9.49 -10.54 -10.58
CA THR A 65 -8.15 -11.01 -10.98
C THR A 65 -8.18 -12.39 -11.64
N LYS A 66 -9.00 -13.31 -11.11
CA LYS A 66 -9.21 -14.67 -11.67
C LYS A 66 -10.11 -14.70 -12.90
N LEU A 67 -10.93 -13.67 -13.10
CA LEU A 67 -11.80 -13.52 -14.27
C LEU A 67 -11.13 -12.72 -15.42
N GLU A 68 -9.87 -12.30 -15.25
CA GLU A 68 -9.13 -11.45 -16.19
C GLU A 68 -9.92 -10.18 -16.58
N LYS A 69 -10.69 -9.66 -15.60
CA LYS A 69 -11.64 -8.55 -15.76
C LYS A 69 -11.11 -7.20 -15.28
N LEU A 70 -9.85 -7.15 -14.84
CA LEU A 70 -9.11 -5.95 -14.52
C LEU A 70 -8.04 -5.76 -15.58
N ASP A 71 -8.01 -4.59 -16.20
CA ASP A 71 -6.88 -4.17 -17.03
C ASP A 71 -5.60 -4.16 -16.17
N PRO A 72 -4.43 -4.53 -16.71
CA PRO A 72 -3.18 -4.47 -15.97
C PRO A 72 -2.87 -3.02 -15.59
N ILE A 73 -2.19 -2.83 -14.46
CA ILE A 73 -1.84 -1.49 -13.98
C ILE A 73 -0.81 -0.89 -14.95
N HIS A 74 -1.15 0.25 -15.56
CA HIS A 74 -0.36 0.86 -16.63
C HIS A 74 0.53 1.98 -16.11
N GLY A 75 1.78 1.97 -16.58
CA GLY A 75 2.74 3.05 -16.36
C GLY A 75 2.40 4.28 -17.18
N PHE A 76 2.42 5.45 -16.54
CA PHE A 76 2.25 6.71 -17.26
C PHE A 76 3.60 7.26 -17.72
N THR A 77 3.56 8.03 -18.81
CA THR A 77 4.66 8.92 -19.17
C THR A 77 4.44 10.28 -18.50
N PRO A 78 5.44 11.16 -18.40
CA PRO A 78 5.24 12.52 -17.89
C PRO A 78 4.16 13.33 -18.64
N VAL A 79 3.86 12.97 -19.90
CA VAL A 79 2.87 13.64 -20.76
C VAL A 79 1.48 13.00 -20.66
N THR A 80 1.39 11.70 -20.36
CA THR A 80 0.12 10.97 -20.22
C THR A 80 -0.38 10.85 -18.78
N ALA A 81 0.41 11.26 -17.79
CA ALA A 81 0.05 11.21 -16.38
C ALA A 81 -1.30 11.93 -16.09
N PRO A 82 -2.16 11.35 -15.24
CA PRO A 82 -3.47 11.92 -14.94
C PRO A 82 -3.32 13.25 -14.19
N ARG A 83 -4.20 14.21 -14.51
CA ARG A 83 -4.17 15.53 -13.85
C ARG A 83 -4.68 15.43 -12.41
N GLY A 84 -4.09 16.24 -11.54
CA GLY A 84 -4.37 16.22 -10.11
C GLY A 84 -3.95 17.50 -9.41
N LYS A 85 -4.08 17.48 -8.09
CA LYS A 85 -3.56 18.51 -7.19
C LYS A 85 -2.41 17.92 -6.38
N PHE A 86 -1.34 18.69 -6.29
CA PHE A 86 -0.25 18.46 -5.38
C PHE A 86 -0.61 19.05 -4.01
N PHE A 87 -0.31 18.32 -2.96
CA PHE A 87 -0.49 18.72 -1.58
C PHE A 87 0.84 18.55 -0.85
N SER A 88 1.18 19.50 0.03
CA SER A 88 2.25 19.24 0.99
C SER A 88 1.80 18.19 2.01
N ALA A 89 2.75 17.54 2.67
CA ALA A 89 2.47 16.62 3.77
C ALA A 89 1.58 17.25 4.87
N LYS A 90 1.75 18.55 5.13
CA LYS A 90 0.97 19.33 6.09
C LYS A 90 -0.47 19.60 5.61
N ASP A 91 -0.67 19.94 4.34
CA ASP A 91 -2.02 20.19 3.80
C ASP A 91 -2.84 18.90 3.75
N LEU A 92 -2.19 17.80 3.35
CA LEU A 92 -2.79 16.48 3.33
C LEU A 92 -3.13 15.97 4.74
N TYR A 93 -2.26 16.21 5.73
CA TYR A 93 -2.56 15.98 7.15
C TYR A 93 -3.77 16.79 7.60
N ALA A 94 -3.79 18.10 7.36
CA ALA A 94 -4.90 18.98 7.75
C ALA A 94 -6.24 18.57 7.09
N GLN A 95 -6.21 18.05 5.86
CA GLN A 95 -7.40 17.56 5.15
C GLN A 95 -7.98 16.27 5.78
N VAL A 96 -7.12 15.33 6.22
CA VAL A 96 -7.55 13.99 6.68
C VAL A 96 -7.59 13.80 8.19
N TYR A 97 -6.96 14.69 8.96
CA TYR A 97 -7.01 14.69 10.42
C TYR A 97 -8.45 14.71 11.00
N PRO A 98 -9.41 15.48 10.44
CA PRO A 98 -10.81 15.47 10.92
C PRO A 98 -11.56 14.15 10.65
N PHE A 99 -11.04 13.25 9.82
CA PHE A 99 -11.76 12.02 9.45
C PHE A 99 -11.78 11.02 10.62
N SER A 100 -12.93 10.37 10.82
CA SER A 100 -13.01 9.19 11.69
C SER A 100 -12.33 7.96 11.06
N PRO A 101 -11.95 6.92 11.83
CA PRO A 101 -11.33 5.72 11.27
C PRO A 101 -12.17 5.04 10.17
N THR A 102 -13.51 5.11 10.28
CA THR A 102 -14.43 4.61 9.25
C THR A 102 -14.37 5.44 7.96
N GLN A 103 -14.29 6.77 8.08
CA GLN A 103 -14.15 7.67 6.94
C GLN A 103 -12.77 7.53 6.27
N LEU A 104 -11.71 7.38 7.06
CA LEU A 104 -10.35 7.15 6.55
C LEU A 104 -10.27 5.82 5.78
N ARG A 105 -10.87 4.73 6.31
CA ARG A 105 -10.99 3.45 5.59
C ARG A 105 -11.77 3.58 4.28
N ALA A 106 -12.86 4.35 4.26
CA ALA A 106 -13.62 4.59 3.03
C ALA A 106 -12.82 5.42 2.01
N TYR A 107 -12.09 6.45 2.46
CA TYR A 107 -11.20 7.26 1.62
C TYR A 107 -10.07 6.42 1.02
N ASN A 108 -9.45 5.55 1.82
CA ASN A 108 -8.42 4.61 1.37
C ASN A 108 -8.96 3.60 0.34
N GLY A 109 -10.20 3.14 0.48
CA GLY A 109 -10.88 2.32 -0.53
C GLY A 109 -11.02 3.07 -1.87
N ILE A 110 -11.44 4.35 -1.82
CA ILE A 110 -11.55 5.23 -2.99
C ILE A 110 -10.19 5.45 -3.67
N LEU A 111 -9.12 5.71 -2.92
CA LEU A 111 -7.76 5.87 -3.46
C LEU A 111 -7.29 4.58 -4.17
N LYS A 112 -7.43 3.43 -3.51
CA LYS A 112 -7.09 2.11 -4.06
C LYS A 112 -7.89 1.80 -5.32
N ARG A 113 -9.19 2.09 -5.35
CA ARG A 113 -10.05 1.90 -6.53
C ARG A 113 -9.57 2.70 -7.74
N TYR A 114 -9.15 3.95 -7.56
CA TYR A 114 -8.69 4.78 -8.69
C TYR A 114 -7.34 4.34 -9.26
N TYR A 115 -6.41 3.90 -8.39
CA TYR A 115 -5.16 3.27 -8.83
C TYR A 115 -5.42 2.02 -9.68
N LEU A 116 -6.30 1.13 -9.20
CA LEU A 116 -6.70 -0.11 -9.91
C LEU A 116 -7.46 0.12 -11.21
N LYS A 117 -8.11 1.28 -11.37
CA LYS A 117 -8.79 1.70 -12.62
C LYS A 117 -7.91 2.56 -13.52
N ASN A 118 -6.58 2.55 -13.34
CA ASN A 118 -5.62 3.35 -14.10
C ASN A 118 -6.04 4.84 -14.20
N TYR A 119 -6.65 5.38 -13.13
CA TYR A 119 -7.19 6.73 -13.02
C TYR A 119 -8.16 7.20 -14.13
N HIS A 120 -8.66 6.31 -15.01
CA HIS A 120 -9.50 6.68 -16.17
C HIS A 120 -10.78 7.46 -15.80
N GLU A 121 -11.29 7.26 -14.58
CA GLU A 121 -12.51 7.92 -14.06
C GLU A 121 -12.24 9.20 -13.25
N LEU A 122 -10.98 9.59 -13.01
CA LEU A 122 -10.64 10.65 -12.06
C LEU A 122 -9.89 11.83 -12.71
N SER A 123 -10.54 13.00 -12.72
CA SER A 123 -9.98 14.26 -13.25
C SER A 123 -9.12 15.05 -12.26
N ASN A 124 -9.00 14.58 -11.01
CA ASN A 124 -8.29 15.25 -9.93
C ASN A 124 -7.64 14.22 -8.98
N VAL A 125 -6.49 13.68 -9.37
CA VAL A 125 -5.66 12.81 -8.52
C VAL A 125 -5.11 13.59 -7.32
N THR A 126 -4.92 12.92 -6.18
CA THR A 126 -4.23 13.48 -5.01
C THR A 126 -2.76 13.08 -5.08
N PHE A 127 -1.89 14.04 -5.36
CA PHE A 127 -0.45 13.86 -5.38
C PHE A 127 0.20 14.45 -4.12
N LEU A 128 1.24 13.79 -3.62
CA LEU A 128 2.09 14.29 -2.54
C LEU A 128 3.33 14.96 -3.12
N ALA A 129 3.74 16.09 -2.54
CA ALA A 129 4.99 16.79 -2.89
C ALA A 129 5.68 17.38 -1.65
N GLY A 130 6.98 17.65 -1.76
CA GLY A 130 7.80 18.28 -0.71
C GLY A 130 9.04 17.48 -0.33
N ASP A 131 9.72 17.94 0.73
CA ASP A 131 11.01 17.43 1.17
C ASP A 131 10.89 16.56 2.44
N PHE A 132 11.48 15.37 2.41
CA PHE A 132 11.36 14.34 3.45
C PHE A 132 12.75 13.82 3.86
N THR A 133 13.05 13.78 5.16
CA THR A 133 14.26 13.11 5.67
C THR A 133 14.03 11.60 5.65
N VAL A 134 14.89 10.86 4.94
CA VAL A 134 14.87 9.39 4.89
C VAL A 134 15.08 8.83 6.29
N LEU A 135 14.22 7.90 6.71
CA LEU A 135 14.32 7.16 7.96
C LEU A 135 14.84 5.74 7.71
N SER A 136 14.37 5.07 6.66
CA SER A 136 14.85 3.75 6.24
C SER A 136 14.46 3.43 4.80
N VAL A 137 15.21 2.50 4.20
CA VAL A 137 14.89 1.90 2.90
C VAL A 137 14.69 0.39 3.10
N GLN A 138 13.61 -0.14 2.54
CA GLN A 138 13.24 -1.56 2.63
C GLN A 138 13.04 -2.15 1.24
N ARG A 139 13.32 -3.44 1.05
CA ARG A 139 13.03 -4.16 -0.20
C ARG A 139 11.63 -4.75 -0.12
N LEU A 140 10.83 -4.50 -1.17
CA LEU A 140 9.55 -5.17 -1.36
C LEU A 140 9.79 -6.65 -1.65
N ARG A 141 8.92 -7.50 -1.08
CA ARG A 141 9.00 -8.97 -1.18
C ARG A 141 7.66 -9.52 -1.68
N GLU A 142 7.69 -10.71 -2.29
CA GLU A 142 6.47 -11.46 -2.58
C GLU A 142 5.66 -11.67 -1.30
N GLY A 143 4.37 -11.33 -1.34
CA GLY A 143 3.48 -11.29 -0.17
C GLY A 143 3.24 -9.90 0.41
N THR A 144 4.05 -8.89 0.07
CA THR A 144 3.74 -7.48 0.35
C THR A 144 2.80 -6.88 -0.74
N VAL A 145 2.31 -5.65 -0.54
CA VAL A 145 1.36 -4.98 -1.48
C VAL A 145 1.86 -4.99 -2.93
N PHE A 146 3.14 -4.73 -3.14
CA PHE A 146 3.81 -4.75 -4.43
C PHE A 146 4.79 -5.93 -4.45
N PRO A 147 4.77 -6.82 -5.46
CA PRO A 147 5.57 -8.04 -5.44
C PRO A 147 7.09 -7.80 -5.44
N SER A 148 7.56 -6.68 -5.99
CA SER A 148 8.98 -6.34 -6.10
C SER A 148 9.19 -4.82 -6.23
N GLY A 149 10.36 -4.35 -5.78
CA GLY A 149 10.74 -2.93 -5.75
C GLY A 149 11.42 -2.52 -4.45
N LEU A 150 11.42 -1.22 -4.16
CA LEU A 150 11.86 -0.63 -2.89
C LEU A 150 10.72 0.15 -2.22
N VAL A 151 10.83 0.38 -0.91
CA VAL A 151 10.06 1.41 -0.19
C VAL A 151 11.06 2.31 0.53
N VAL A 152 10.94 3.61 0.32
CA VAL A 152 11.67 4.62 1.08
C VAL A 152 10.72 5.25 2.09
N ARG A 153 10.93 4.97 3.38
CA ARG A 153 10.21 5.66 4.46
C ARG A 153 10.94 6.95 4.79
N GLY A 154 10.23 8.08 4.79
CA GLY A 154 10.77 9.38 5.18
C GLY A 154 9.80 10.19 6.04
N ARG A 155 10.32 11.07 6.90
CA ARG A 155 9.53 12.03 7.70
C ARG A 155 9.59 13.40 7.04
N SER A 156 8.47 14.13 6.94
CA SER A 156 8.51 15.44 6.29
C SER A 156 9.35 16.43 7.09
N THR A 157 10.31 17.08 6.41
CA THR A 157 11.14 18.14 6.98
C THR A 157 10.30 19.32 7.48
N SER A 158 9.17 19.57 6.81
CA SER A 158 8.25 20.68 7.11
C SER A 158 7.23 20.38 8.21
N PHE A 159 7.00 19.10 8.51
CA PHE A 159 5.93 18.66 9.42
C PHE A 159 6.22 17.24 9.97
N PRO A 160 6.89 17.11 11.13
CA PRO A 160 7.36 15.82 11.66
C PRO A 160 6.29 14.75 11.88
N ASP A 161 5.04 15.16 12.13
CA ASP A 161 3.90 14.25 12.38
C ASP A 161 3.32 13.66 11.08
N ALA A 162 3.98 13.92 9.94
CA ALA A 162 3.70 13.28 8.66
C ALA A 162 4.91 12.46 8.18
N ILE A 163 4.68 11.16 8.00
CA ILE A 163 5.60 10.19 7.40
C ILE A 163 5.09 9.85 6.00
N VAL A 164 5.99 9.70 5.03
CA VAL A 164 5.72 9.12 3.72
C VAL A 164 6.32 7.72 3.64
N ASP A 165 5.53 6.77 3.17
CA ASP A 165 6.00 5.47 2.66
C ASP A 165 6.00 5.59 1.13
N LEU A 166 7.12 6.03 0.54
CA LEU A 166 7.24 6.13 -0.91
C LEU A 166 7.58 4.75 -1.47
N ALA A 167 6.55 4.06 -1.98
CA ALA A 167 6.73 2.79 -2.66
C ALA A 167 7.23 3.02 -4.09
N LEU A 168 8.28 2.30 -4.46
CA LEU A 168 8.97 2.34 -5.74
C LEU A 168 8.93 0.94 -6.37
N PRO A 169 7.78 0.51 -6.94
CA PRO A 169 7.67 -0.81 -7.56
C PRO A 169 8.63 -0.93 -8.75
N SER A 170 9.24 -2.09 -8.92
CA SER A 170 10.17 -2.34 -10.00
C SER A 170 10.31 -3.81 -10.31
N ALA A 171 10.41 -4.16 -11.59
CA ALA A 171 10.79 -5.49 -12.05
C ALA A 171 12.29 -5.81 -11.85
N THR A 172 13.14 -4.80 -11.60
CA THR A 172 14.60 -4.97 -11.42
C THR A 172 15.08 -4.15 -10.22
N ILE A 173 15.08 -4.78 -9.05
CA ILE A 173 15.62 -4.17 -7.83
C ILE A 173 17.15 -4.03 -7.99
N PRO A 174 17.73 -2.83 -7.80
CA PRO A 174 19.17 -2.63 -7.90
C PRO A 174 19.91 -3.42 -6.81
N ALA A 175 21.08 -3.97 -7.15
CA ALA A 175 21.85 -4.81 -6.24
C ALA A 175 22.28 -4.07 -4.97
N LYS A 176 22.68 -2.79 -5.12
CA LYS A 176 23.04 -1.82 -4.09
C LYS A 176 22.20 -0.55 -4.33
N PHE A 177 21.84 0.18 -3.27
CA PHE A 177 21.04 1.40 -3.35
C PHE A 177 21.45 2.33 -2.22
N ASP A 178 22.32 3.30 -2.54
CA ASP A 178 23.10 4.06 -1.55
C ASP A 178 22.36 5.30 -1.00
N LEU A 179 21.15 5.08 -0.50
CA LEU A 179 20.31 6.11 0.12
C LEU A 179 20.27 5.93 1.64
N GLU A 180 21.15 6.64 2.35
CA GLU A 180 21.31 6.53 3.79
C GLU A 180 20.19 7.27 4.57
N ALA A 181 19.92 6.82 5.79
CA ALA A 181 19.03 7.53 6.70
C ALA A 181 19.62 8.92 7.05
N GLY A 182 18.76 9.93 7.16
CA GLY A 182 19.15 11.33 7.34
C GLY A 182 19.29 12.12 6.03
N GLN A 183 19.44 11.48 4.88
CA GLN A 183 19.43 12.18 3.58
C GLN A 183 18.04 12.79 3.27
N VAL A 184 17.98 13.85 2.46
CA VAL A 184 16.71 14.52 2.10
C VAL A 184 16.20 14.02 0.75
N LEU A 185 15.15 13.21 0.79
CA LEU A 185 14.34 12.79 -0.35
C LEU A 185 13.41 13.95 -0.77
N LYS A 186 13.59 14.46 -1.97
CA LYS A 186 12.70 15.47 -2.58
C LYS A 186 11.68 14.82 -3.51
N ILE A 187 10.39 15.04 -3.23
CA ILE A 187 9.29 14.58 -4.07
C ILE A 187 8.76 15.78 -4.87
N GLU A 188 9.14 15.87 -6.15
CA GLU A 188 8.76 16.96 -7.04
C GLU A 188 7.46 16.69 -7.80
N GLU A 189 6.64 17.73 -7.93
CA GLU A 189 5.32 17.70 -8.58
C GLU A 189 5.39 17.17 -10.02
N SER A 190 6.26 17.78 -10.85
CA SER A 190 6.31 17.54 -12.29
C SER A 190 7.12 16.33 -12.72
N THR A 191 7.93 15.74 -11.82
CA THR A 191 8.87 14.66 -12.19
C THR A 191 8.53 13.32 -11.52
N THR A 192 7.96 13.32 -10.31
CA THR A 192 7.61 12.08 -9.59
C THR A 192 6.13 11.71 -9.71
N CYS A 193 5.21 12.68 -9.70
CA CYS A 193 3.76 12.42 -9.69
C CYS A 193 3.37 11.34 -8.66
N ALA A 194 3.82 11.49 -7.41
CA ALA A 194 3.62 10.52 -6.33
C ALA A 194 2.15 10.52 -5.87
N ALA A 195 1.33 9.61 -6.39
CA ALA A 195 -0.09 9.52 -6.04
C ALA A 195 -0.27 8.84 -4.68
N VAL A 196 -1.12 9.42 -3.83
CA VAL A 196 -1.42 8.86 -2.50
C VAL A 196 -2.36 7.67 -2.66
N LEU A 197 -1.95 6.51 -2.15
CA LEU A 197 -2.66 5.23 -2.28
C LEU A 197 -3.24 4.73 -0.95
N HIS A 198 -2.64 5.11 0.18
CA HIS A 198 -3.14 4.80 1.51
C HIS A 198 -2.77 5.90 2.51
N ILE A 199 -3.61 6.09 3.51
CA ILE A 199 -3.37 7.02 4.62
C ILE A 199 -3.72 6.31 5.91
N GLU A 200 -2.75 6.23 6.82
CA GLU A 200 -2.89 5.55 8.10
C GLU A 200 -2.58 6.51 9.25
N ARG A 201 -3.22 6.31 10.40
CA ARG A 201 -3.05 7.13 11.60
C ARG A 201 -2.59 6.24 12.74
N LEU A 202 -1.40 6.51 13.24
CA LEU A 202 -0.80 5.81 14.37
C LEU A 202 -1.38 6.33 15.70
N GLU A 203 -1.13 5.62 16.79
CA GLU A 203 -1.67 5.93 18.12
C GLU A 203 -1.19 7.29 18.66
N ASP A 204 0.01 7.72 18.26
CA ASP A 204 0.62 9.02 18.55
C ASP A 204 0.02 10.19 17.73
N SER A 205 -0.96 9.93 16.86
CA SER A 205 -1.50 10.86 15.85
C SER A 205 -0.55 11.25 14.71
N THR A 206 0.58 10.56 14.55
CA THR A 206 1.37 10.61 13.31
C THR A 206 0.55 10.00 12.16
N MET A 207 0.63 10.60 10.98
CA MET A 207 0.03 10.06 9.75
C MET A 207 1.11 9.43 8.87
N VAL A 208 0.89 8.19 8.41
CA VAL A 208 1.69 7.55 7.36
C VAL A 208 0.93 7.64 6.04
N PHE A 209 1.52 8.34 5.08
CA PHE A 209 1.02 8.50 3.72
C PHE A 209 1.77 7.54 2.79
N THR A 210 1.13 6.46 2.34
CA THR A 210 1.73 5.62 1.30
C THR A 210 1.51 6.26 -0.06
N ALA A 211 2.60 6.58 -0.76
CA ALA A 211 2.57 7.21 -2.08
C ALA A 211 3.33 6.36 -3.11
N VAL A 212 2.91 6.46 -4.38
CA VAL A 212 3.46 5.67 -5.50
C VAL A 212 3.70 6.60 -6.70
N PRO A 213 4.91 6.66 -7.30
CA PRO A 213 5.11 7.37 -8.56
C PRO A 213 4.26 6.73 -9.67
N LEU A 214 3.45 7.53 -10.35
CA LEU A 214 2.68 7.05 -11.51
C LEU A 214 3.51 7.01 -12.81
N VAL A 215 4.63 7.73 -12.85
CA VAL A 215 5.49 7.86 -14.03
C VAL A 215 6.50 6.74 -14.06
N SER A 216 6.47 5.91 -15.10
CA SER A 216 7.51 4.90 -15.35
C SER A 216 8.80 5.58 -15.83
N ARG A 217 9.86 5.51 -15.03
CA ARG A 217 11.20 5.99 -15.36
C ARG A 217 12.25 5.44 -14.39
N VAL A 218 13.52 5.57 -14.75
CA VAL A 218 14.61 5.61 -13.77
C VAL A 218 14.43 6.84 -12.87
N PHE A 219 14.38 6.60 -11.56
CA PHE A 219 14.49 7.61 -10.53
C PHE A 219 15.91 7.59 -9.96
N GLU A 220 16.53 8.76 -9.88
CA GLU A 220 17.84 8.99 -9.28
C GLU A 220 17.61 9.88 -8.05
N PHE A 221 18.06 9.42 -6.87
CA PHE A 221 17.87 10.14 -5.60
C PHE A 221 19.18 10.68 -5.03
N ALA A 222 20.26 9.90 -5.18
CA ALA A 222 21.63 10.22 -4.80
C ALA A 222 22.60 9.42 -5.68
N GLU A 223 23.90 9.72 -5.60
CA GLU A 223 24.94 8.96 -6.30
C GLU A 223 24.95 7.50 -5.80
N GLY A 224 24.69 6.53 -6.68
CA GLY A 224 24.51 5.12 -6.31
C GLY A 224 23.10 4.74 -5.82
N ALA A 225 22.14 5.67 -5.78
CA ALA A 225 20.74 5.43 -5.41
C ALA A 225 19.80 5.66 -6.60
N SER A 226 19.84 4.75 -7.57
CA SER A 226 18.98 4.77 -8.77
C SER A 226 18.13 3.49 -8.89
N ILE A 227 16.88 3.62 -9.33
CA ILE A 227 15.95 2.49 -9.55
C ILE A 227 15.01 2.76 -10.74
N ASP A 228 14.85 1.78 -11.62
CA ASP A 228 13.87 1.83 -12.72
C ASP A 228 12.47 1.49 -12.21
N VAL A 229 11.64 2.51 -12.00
CA VAL A 229 10.29 2.35 -11.44
C VAL A 229 9.32 1.97 -12.55
N SER A 230 8.63 0.85 -12.35
CA SER A 230 7.65 0.29 -13.26
C SER A 230 6.50 -0.31 -12.45
N PRO A 231 5.22 0.05 -12.73
CA PRO A 231 4.11 -0.52 -11.97
C PRO A 231 3.99 -2.02 -12.27
N PRO A 232 3.69 -2.85 -11.25
CA PRO A 232 3.50 -4.27 -11.45
C PRO A 232 2.11 -4.52 -12.03
N GLU A 233 1.96 -5.58 -12.81
CA GLU A 233 0.66 -5.95 -13.43
C GLU A 233 -0.47 -6.10 -12.41
N ARG A 234 -0.14 -6.51 -11.17
CA ARG A 234 -1.06 -6.88 -10.09
C ARG A 234 -0.46 -6.46 -8.73
N ILE A 235 -1.34 -6.13 -7.78
CA ILE A 235 -1.00 -5.81 -6.39
C ILE A 235 -1.78 -6.68 -5.39
N ALA A 236 -1.32 -6.77 -4.14
CA ALA A 236 -2.07 -7.38 -3.05
C ALA A 236 -2.85 -6.30 -2.26
N ILE A 237 -4.19 -6.46 -2.17
CA ILE A 237 -5.09 -5.52 -1.48
C ILE A 237 -5.67 -6.13 -0.19
N ASP A 238 -4.87 -6.95 0.48
CA ASP A 238 -5.24 -7.47 1.79
C ASP A 238 -4.95 -6.39 2.87
N PRO A 239 -5.88 -6.10 3.81
CA PRO A 239 -5.75 -4.95 4.72
C PRO A 239 -4.53 -5.00 5.64
N GLU A 240 -4.08 -6.21 5.98
CA GLU A 240 -2.95 -6.50 6.89
C GLU A 240 -1.58 -6.16 6.27
N LEU A 241 -1.52 -5.81 4.99
CA LEU A 241 -0.30 -5.43 4.26
C LEU A 241 -0.06 -3.90 4.27
N TRP A 242 -0.76 -3.16 5.11
CA TRP A 242 -0.67 -1.70 5.23
C TRP A 242 -0.42 -1.33 6.70
N PRO A 243 0.48 -0.37 7.00
CA PRO A 243 1.32 0.39 6.07
C PRO A 243 2.42 -0.48 5.45
N ILE A 244 2.92 -0.12 4.26
CA ILE A 244 3.77 -1.02 3.47
C ILE A 244 5.13 -1.28 4.14
N SER A 245 5.69 -0.29 4.84
CA SER A 245 6.76 -0.55 5.80
C SER A 245 6.20 -0.73 7.21
N GLY A 246 6.08 -1.99 7.64
CA GLY A 246 5.68 -2.34 9.01
C GLY A 246 6.78 -2.05 10.04
N GLU A 247 6.64 -2.62 11.23
CA GLU A 247 7.71 -2.62 12.23
C GLU A 247 8.85 -3.56 11.81
N VAL A 248 10.07 -3.01 11.78
CA VAL A 248 11.37 -3.69 11.74
C VAL A 248 11.60 -4.73 10.62
N GLU A 249 12.17 -4.25 9.52
CA GLU A 249 13.45 -4.82 9.05
C GLU A 249 14.25 -3.74 8.30
N SER A 250 15.13 -3.04 9.02
CA SER A 250 16.14 -2.15 8.41
C SER A 250 17.20 -3.01 7.72
N LEU A 251 17.49 -2.71 6.45
CA LEU A 251 18.61 -3.34 5.76
C LEU A 251 19.93 -2.89 6.41
N GLU A 252 20.65 -3.87 6.94
CA GLU A 252 21.94 -3.74 7.64
C GLU A 252 21.92 -3.00 8.99
N GLU A 253 21.59 -3.73 10.07
CA GLU A 253 22.47 -3.65 11.25
C GLU A 253 23.84 -4.18 10.83
N LYS A 254 24.72 -3.26 10.43
CA LYS A 254 26.13 -3.52 10.20
C LYS A 254 26.72 -4.07 11.51
N PRO A 255 27.34 -5.27 11.54
CA PRO A 255 27.74 -5.89 12.78
C PRO A 255 28.75 -5.00 13.50
N VAL A 256 28.35 -4.46 14.65
CA VAL A 256 29.26 -3.80 15.60
C VAL A 256 30.16 -4.90 16.14
N GLY A 257 31.31 -5.06 15.51
CA GLY A 257 32.36 -5.94 16.03
C GLY A 257 32.73 -5.46 17.43
N LEU A 258 32.89 -6.39 18.36
CA LEU A 258 33.41 -6.08 19.68
C LEU A 258 34.83 -5.52 19.50
N ALA A 259 34.97 -4.21 19.66
CA ALA A 259 36.20 -3.60 20.12
C ALA A 259 36.18 -3.71 21.65
N ASP A 260 37.22 -4.28 22.24
CA ASP A 260 37.32 -4.41 23.69
C ASP A 260 37.61 -3.03 24.33
N ASP A 261 36.65 -2.49 25.09
CA ASP A 261 36.85 -1.37 26.01
C ASP A 261 37.21 -1.92 27.41
N PRO A 262 38.40 -1.62 27.97
CA PRO A 262 38.83 -2.11 29.28
C PRO A 262 38.96 -0.99 30.34
N GLU A 263 37.85 -0.36 30.72
CA GLU A 263 37.71 0.56 31.87
C GLU A 263 36.44 0.19 32.65
N GLU A 264 36.33 0.26 33.98
CA GLU A 264 37.28 0.68 35.04
C GLU A 264 36.91 0.00 36.40
N GLY A 265 37.82 0.01 37.38
CA GLY A 265 37.57 -0.41 38.78
C GLY A 265 38.72 -1.21 39.41
N GLU A 266 39.11 -1.06 40.68
CA GLU A 266 38.62 -0.19 41.78
C GLU A 266 39.80 0.44 42.55
N GLU A 267 39.58 1.52 43.31
CA GLU A 267 40.58 2.05 44.27
C GLU A 267 40.71 1.16 45.52
N GLY A 268 41.92 0.83 45.99
CA GLY A 268 42.07 -0.09 47.14
C GLY A 268 43.45 -0.20 47.80
N GLU A 269 43.77 0.74 48.70
CA GLU A 269 44.87 0.71 49.70
C GLU A 269 46.34 0.58 49.22
N ALA A 270 47.28 0.82 50.14
CA ALA A 270 48.68 1.15 49.84
C ALA A 270 49.72 0.39 50.69
N LYS A 271 50.97 0.31 50.19
CA LYS A 271 52.19 0.19 51.03
C LYS A 271 53.51 0.53 50.31
N GLU A 272 54.03 1.71 50.65
CA GLU A 272 55.41 2.04 51.08
C GLU A 272 56.61 1.11 50.72
N GLY A 273 57.66 1.72 50.14
CA GLY A 273 59.04 1.22 50.00
C GLY A 273 59.38 0.58 48.65
N ASP A 274 60.59 0.67 48.08
CA ASP A 274 61.80 1.49 48.33
C ASP A 274 62.71 1.37 47.07
N ALA A 275 63.90 2.01 47.07
CA ALA A 275 65.09 1.64 46.28
C ALA A 275 65.14 1.93 44.75
N ALA A 276 65.57 3.16 44.45
CA ALA A 276 66.83 3.44 43.71
C ALA A 276 67.00 3.16 42.18
N LYS A 277 67.04 4.28 41.46
CA LYS A 277 68.11 4.72 40.52
C LYS A 277 68.11 4.22 39.04
N PRO A 278 68.18 5.13 38.05
CA PRO A 278 68.28 4.78 36.62
C PRO A 278 69.73 4.55 36.15
N THR A 279 69.89 3.83 35.02
CA THR A 279 71.17 3.72 34.28
C THR A 279 70.94 3.81 32.77
N GLN A 280 71.48 4.84 32.12
CA GLN A 280 71.63 4.92 30.65
C GLN A 280 73.00 4.38 30.21
N PRO A 281 73.11 3.79 29.01
CA PRO A 281 74.40 3.52 28.36
C PRO A 281 74.82 4.67 27.40
N THR A 282 75.85 5.40 27.81
CA THR A 282 77.08 5.76 27.04
C THR A 282 76.99 6.33 25.60
N GLN A 283 77.63 7.50 25.38
CA GLN A 283 78.06 8.01 24.06
C GLN A 283 79.25 7.18 23.48
N PRO A 284 79.59 7.29 22.18
CA PRO A 284 80.40 8.40 21.63
C PRO A 284 79.75 9.00 20.35
N ASP A 285 80.21 10.08 19.70
CA ASP A 285 81.32 11.05 19.89
C ASP A 285 80.84 12.44 19.34
N GLY A 286 81.59 13.49 18.97
CA GLY A 286 83.03 13.80 19.02
C GLY A 286 83.54 14.54 17.76
N SER A 287 84.17 15.72 17.93
CA SER A 287 84.80 16.57 16.88
C SER A 287 83.86 17.22 15.84
N ALA A 288 84.16 18.38 15.23
CA ALA A 288 85.07 19.50 15.55
C ALA A 288 84.76 20.74 14.67
N GLU A 289 85.32 21.91 15.04
CA GLU A 289 85.42 23.17 14.26
C GLU A 289 84.11 23.88 13.82
N GLY A 290 84.05 25.20 13.68
CA GLY A 290 85.03 26.26 13.99
C GLY A 290 84.61 27.62 13.41
N GLY A 291 84.98 28.74 14.04
CA GLY A 291 84.66 30.11 13.58
C GLY A 291 84.14 31.00 14.70
#